data_AF-K1RTR3-F1
#
_entry.id   AF-K1RTR3-F1
#
_cell.length_a   1.000
_cell.length_b   1.000
_cell.length_c   1.000
_cell.angle_alpha   90.00
_cell.angle_beta   90.00
_cell.angle_gamma   90.00
#
_symmetry.space_group_name_H-M   'P 1'
#
loop_
_entity.id
_entity.type
_entity.pdbx_description
1 polymer ?
#
loop_
_entity_poly.entity_id
_entity_poly.type
_entity_poly.pdbx_seq_one_letter_code
_entity_poly.pdbx_strand_id
1 'polypeptide(L)'
;MIDFHDITVRDQRWIEPILHAANKPGADYTFTSMLFWTNYYGQVGRVGDFVTQYLHWEGRNIYLFPAGQGDLRAAVDAVLDDSLRRGGQTRFRGVTADAQAFLEEQYPGRFRFTPYRDSFDYIYTVEELTELRGKKLQSKRNHCHRFESEHPDWHTEVITAENIEKCREMVALWYQNHPENYEIQSEKKAIAKAFDHFAAIGMDG
;
A
#
# COMPACT_ATOMS: atom_id res chain seq x y z
N MET A 1 -10.15 23.40 3.41
CA MET A 1 -10.20 22.28 2.46
C MET A 1 -8.82 21.68 2.47
N ILE A 2 -8.71 20.36 2.55
CA ILE A 2 -7.41 19.70 2.52
C ILE A 2 -6.84 19.89 1.12
N ASP A 3 -5.59 20.31 1.04
CA ASP A 3 -4.89 20.46 -0.24
C ASP A 3 -4.50 19.06 -0.73
N PHE A 4 -5.26 18.57 -1.70
CA PHE A 4 -5.04 17.27 -2.32
C PHE A 4 -4.38 17.46 -3.68
N HIS A 5 -3.31 16.72 -3.91
CA HIS A 5 -2.58 16.74 -5.17
C HIS A 5 -2.18 15.32 -5.60
N ASP A 6 -1.90 15.18 -6.90
CA ASP A 6 -1.37 13.93 -7.44
C ASP A 6 0.02 13.66 -6.85
N ILE A 7 0.19 12.49 -6.25
CA ILE A 7 1.44 12.11 -5.59
C ILE A 7 2.62 12.06 -6.58
N THR A 8 3.78 12.52 -6.11
CA THR A 8 5.05 12.48 -6.84
C THR A 8 6.14 11.90 -5.95
N VAL A 9 7.29 11.54 -6.54
CA VAL A 9 8.50 11.13 -5.79
C VAL A 9 8.96 12.17 -4.77
N ARG A 10 8.62 13.46 -4.96
CA ARG A 10 9.00 14.52 -4.01
C ARG A 10 8.24 14.44 -2.70
N ASP A 11 7.04 13.85 -2.73
CA ASP A 11 6.18 13.71 -1.56
C ASP A 11 6.71 12.68 -0.55
N GLN A 12 7.61 11.79 -0.98
CA GLN A 12 8.29 10.83 -0.10
C GLN A 12 8.87 11.53 1.13
N ARG A 13 9.49 12.70 0.93
CA ARG A 13 10.19 13.48 1.96
C ARG A 13 9.31 13.84 3.17
N TRP A 14 8.00 13.96 2.96
CA TRP A 14 7.08 14.32 4.04
C TRP A 14 6.10 13.19 4.39
N ILE A 15 5.71 12.34 3.43
CA ILE A 15 4.80 11.20 3.67
C ILE A 15 5.50 10.13 4.49
N GLU A 16 6.70 9.73 4.07
CA GLU A 16 7.36 8.55 4.63
C GLU A 16 7.68 8.69 6.13
N PRO A 17 8.22 9.83 6.62
CA PRO A 17 8.40 10.02 8.06
C PRO A 17 7.09 9.94 8.86
N ILE A 18 5.98 10.45 8.32
CA ILE A 18 4.66 10.38 8.96
C ILE A 18 4.17 8.93 9.04
N LEU A 19 4.30 8.17 7.95
CA LEU A 19 3.88 6.75 7.90
C LEU A 19 4.72 5.88 8.84
N HIS A 20 6.05 6.07 8.87
CA HIS A 20 6.93 5.38 9.82
C HIS A 20 6.57 5.70 11.26
N ALA A 21 6.30 6.96 11.57
CA ALA A 21 5.89 7.39 12.91
C ALA A 21 4.50 6.86 13.30
N ALA A 22 3.59 6.69 12.33
CA ALA A 22 2.27 6.10 12.54
C ALA A 22 2.32 4.58 12.78
N ASN A 23 3.36 3.92 12.27
CA ASN A 23 3.63 2.49 12.44
C ASN A 23 2.41 1.59 12.16
N LYS A 24 1.71 1.86 11.05
CA LYS A 24 0.57 1.05 10.60
C LYS A 24 1.05 -0.05 9.65
N PRO A 25 0.66 -1.32 9.84
CA PRO A 25 1.23 -2.45 9.09
C PRO A 25 0.58 -2.70 7.72
N GLY A 26 -0.49 -1.98 7.39
CA GLY A 26 -1.24 -2.23 6.14
C GLY A 26 -0.52 -1.72 4.90
N ALA A 27 -0.66 -2.42 3.78
CA ALA A 27 0.01 -2.08 2.51
C ALA A 27 -0.39 -0.69 1.99
N ASP A 28 -1.63 -0.27 2.28
CA ASP A 28 -2.18 1.07 2.02
C ASP A 28 -1.37 2.20 2.70
N TYR A 29 -0.63 1.90 3.77
CA TYR A 29 0.16 2.84 4.57
C TYR A 29 1.65 2.82 4.21
N THR A 30 1.98 2.60 2.94
CA THR A 30 3.35 2.71 2.42
C THR A 30 3.41 3.74 1.29
N PHE A 31 4.49 4.55 1.25
CA PHE A 31 4.66 5.56 0.20
C PHE A 31 4.67 4.94 -1.20
N THR A 32 5.30 3.77 -1.35
CA THR A 32 5.39 3.04 -2.62
C THR A 32 4.01 2.61 -3.12
N SER A 33 3.15 2.03 -2.27
CA SER A 33 1.77 1.71 -2.65
C SER A 33 1.02 2.95 -3.11
N MET A 34 1.13 4.06 -2.35
CA MET A 34 0.49 5.32 -2.71
C MET A 34 0.94 5.85 -4.09
N LEU A 35 2.24 5.76 -4.38
CA LEU A 35 2.85 6.26 -5.62
C LEU A 35 2.54 5.38 -6.85
N PHE A 36 2.56 4.07 -6.68
CA PHE A 36 2.39 3.13 -7.81
C PHE A 36 0.93 3.00 -8.22
N TRP A 37 0.02 3.00 -7.25
CA TRP A 37 -1.40 2.73 -7.45
C TRP A 37 -2.26 3.99 -7.44
N THR A 38 -1.82 5.08 -8.09
CA THR A 38 -2.56 6.36 -8.14
C THR A 38 -3.99 6.22 -8.66
N ASN A 39 -4.25 5.28 -9.58
CA ASN A 39 -5.61 5.04 -10.10
C ASN A 39 -6.54 4.40 -9.07
N TYR A 40 -5.98 3.70 -8.08
CA TYR A 40 -6.72 3.01 -7.02
C TYR A 40 -6.78 3.85 -5.73
N TYR A 41 -5.75 4.64 -5.45
CA TYR A 41 -5.61 5.39 -4.20
C TYR A 41 -5.87 6.89 -4.31
N GLY A 42 -5.78 7.46 -5.52
CA GLY A 42 -6.05 8.87 -5.77
C GLY A 42 -4.96 9.82 -5.29
N GLN A 43 -5.39 11.02 -4.90
CA GLN A 43 -4.54 12.14 -4.51
C GLN A 43 -4.10 12.00 -3.05
N VAL A 44 -2.95 12.56 -2.70
CA VAL A 44 -2.45 12.63 -1.31
C VAL A 44 -2.74 14.01 -0.72
N GLY A 45 -2.98 14.05 0.59
CA GLY A 45 -3.22 15.28 1.32
C GLY A 45 -2.63 15.22 2.72
N ARG A 46 -2.21 16.38 3.24
CA ARG A 46 -1.65 16.53 4.58
C ARG A 46 -2.63 17.24 5.51
N VAL A 47 -2.80 16.71 6.71
CA VAL A 47 -3.64 17.27 7.77
C VAL A 47 -2.82 17.35 9.05
N GLY A 48 -2.17 18.48 9.31
CA GLY A 48 -1.20 18.57 10.41
C GLY A 48 -0.07 17.57 10.22
N ASP A 49 0.14 16.70 11.21
CA ASP A 49 1.12 15.60 11.17
C ASP A 49 0.50 14.25 10.76
N PHE A 50 -0.60 14.32 9.99
CA PHE A 50 -1.23 13.17 9.36
C PHE A 50 -1.15 13.26 7.84
N VAL A 51 -1.05 12.10 7.20
CA VAL A 51 -1.28 11.89 5.77
C VAL A 51 -2.62 11.18 5.57
N THR A 52 -3.32 11.58 4.51
CA THR A 52 -4.52 10.90 4.00
C THR A 52 -4.48 10.89 2.48
N GLN A 53 -5.41 10.16 1.88
CA GLN A 53 -5.62 10.12 0.44
C GLN A 53 -7.07 10.42 0.11
N TYR A 54 -7.33 10.86 -1.11
CA TYR A 54 -8.67 11.17 -1.60
C TYR A 54 -8.87 10.67 -3.02
N LEU A 55 -10.02 10.04 -3.25
CA LEU A 55 -10.56 9.79 -4.58
C LEU A 55 -12.09 9.87 -4.56
N HIS A 56 -12.66 10.26 -5.70
CA HIS A 56 -14.11 10.24 -5.90
C HIS A 56 -14.50 9.02 -6.73
N TRP A 57 -15.39 8.19 -6.22
CA TRP A 57 -15.87 6.98 -6.91
C TRP A 57 -17.35 6.74 -6.64
N GLU A 58 -18.13 6.54 -7.70
CA GLU A 58 -19.58 6.25 -7.64
C GLU A 58 -20.36 7.18 -6.70
N GLY A 59 -20.11 8.49 -6.77
CA GLY A 59 -20.79 9.49 -5.94
C GLY A 59 -20.36 9.53 -4.47
N ARG A 60 -19.29 8.80 -4.11
CA ARG A 60 -18.72 8.75 -2.76
C ARG A 60 -17.34 9.42 -2.73
N ASN A 61 -17.06 10.11 -1.65
CA ASN A 61 -15.72 10.61 -1.36
C ASN A 61 -15.01 9.56 -0.51
N ILE A 62 -14.02 8.90 -1.09
CA ILE A 62 -13.26 7.84 -0.44
C ILE A 62 -11.95 8.41 0.06
N TYR A 63 -11.67 8.22 1.34
CA TYR A 63 -10.45 8.64 2.00
C TYR A 63 -9.72 7.46 2.62
N LEU A 64 -8.38 7.45 2.56
CA LEU A 64 -7.60 6.62 3.45
C LEU A 64 -7.77 7.16 4.88
N PHE A 65 -8.08 6.30 5.84
CA PHE A 65 -8.15 6.71 7.24
C PHE A 65 -6.82 7.37 7.66
N PRO A 66 -6.84 8.57 8.28
CA PRO A 66 -5.61 9.33 8.50
C PRO A 66 -4.54 8.53 9.26
N ALA A 67 -3.30 8.56 8.76
CA ALA A 67 -2.13 7.99 9.43
C ALA A 67 -1.17 9.10 9.84
N GLY A 68 -0.75 9.09 11.09
CA GLY A 68 0.14 10.11 11.64
C GLY A 68 0.14 10.09 13.15
N GLN A 69 0.63 11.17 13.75
CA GLN A 69 0.70 11.34 15.19
C GLN A 69 0.00 12.63 15.63
N GLY A 70 -0.49 12.66 16.87
CA GLY A 70 -1.18 13.80 17.45
C GLY A 70 -2.69 13.57 17.61
N ASP A 71 -3.47 14.64 17.45
CA ASP A 71 -4.92 14.59 17.61
C ASP A 71 -5.60 13.96 16.37
N LEU A 72 -5.77 12.63 16.41
CA LEU A 72 -6.44 11.88 15.36
C LEU A 72 -7.90 12.33 15.15
N ARG A 73 -8.58 12.80 16.19
CA ARG A 73 -9.96 13.27 16.07
C ARG A 73 -10.02 14.54 15.23
N ALA A 74 -9.13 15.50 15.49
CA ALA A 74 -9.01 16.69 14.67
C ALA A 74 -8.69 16.35 13.20
N ALA A 75 -7.86 15.34 12.95
CA ALA A 75 -7.57 14.89 11.59
C ALA A 75 -8.80 14.26 10.89
N VAL A 76 -9.57 13.44 11.61
CA VAL A 76 -10.83 12.87 11.08
C VAL A 76 -11.87 13.96 10.84
N ASP A 77 -12.02 14.92 11.76
CA ASP A 77 -12.93 16.06 11.59
C ASP A 77 -12.59 16.89 10.35
N ALA A 78 -11.29 17.14 10.10
CA ALA A 78 -10.85 17.83 8.89
C ALA A 78 -11.23 17.08 7.59
N VAL A 79 -11.15 15.75 7.58
CA VAL A 79 -11.58 14.92 6.44
C VAL A 79 -13.11 14.93 6.27
N LEU A 80 -13.85 14.87 7.38
CA LEU A 80 -15.32 14.96 7.34
C LEU A 80 -15.78 16.32 6.79
N ASP A 81 -15.16 17.41 7.24
CA ASP A 81 -15.40 18.76 6.74
C ASP A 81 -15.04 18.92 5.26
N ASP A 82 -13.94 18.31 4.83
CA ASP A 82 -13.53 18.32 3.42
C ASP A 82 -14.56 17.61 2.54
N SER A 83 -14.98 16.41 2.94
CA SER A 83 -16.01 15.64 2.25
C SER A 83 -17.36 16.37 2.19
N LEU A 84 -17.76 17.04 3.29
CA LEU A 84 -18.98 17.84 3.32
C LEU A 84 -18.94 18.98 2.29
N ARG A 85 -17.81 19.67 2.16
CA ARG A 85 -17.64 20.76 1.18
C ARG A 85 -17.61 20.27 -0.26
N ARG A 86 -17.07 19.08 -0.50
CA ARG A 86 -17.06 18.43 -1.82
C ARG A 86 -18.44 17.88 -2.22
N GLY A 87 -19.32 17.67 -1.25
CA GLY A 87 -20.60 17.00 -1.44
C GLY A 87 -20.44 15.50 -1.64
N GLY A 88 -21.47 14.73 -1.32
CA GLY A 88 -21.45 13.26 -1.37
C GLY A 88 -21.20 12.60 -0.01
N GLN A 89 -21.17 11.27 0.00
CA GLN A 89 -21.02 10.49 1.23
C GLN A 89 -19.55 10.18 1.49
N THR A 90 -19.06 10.49 2.70
CA THR A 90 -17.72 10.09 3.16
C THR A 90 -17.64 8.57 3.34
N ARG A 91 -16.54 7.98 2.86
CA ARG A 91 -16.16 6.61 3.14
C ARG A 91 -14.68 6.57 3.51
N PHE A 92 -14.36 5.96 4.64
CA PHE A 92 -12.98 5.62 4.97
C PHE A 92 -12.64 4.21 4.47
N ARG A 93 -11.44 4.05 3.92
CA ARG A 93 -10.76 2.76 3.71
C ARG A 93 -9.55 2.65 4.63
N GLY A 94 -8.98 1.45 4.75
CA GLY A 94 -7.87 1.19 5.68
C GLY A 94 -8.27 1.29 7.15
N VAL A 95 -9.56 1.08 7.46
CA VAL A 95 -10.09 1.09 8.83
C VAL A 95 -9.83 -0.27 9.47
N THR A 96 -8.75 -0.34 10.22
CA THR A 96 -8.37 -1.48 11.08
C THR A 96 -9.26 -1.53 12.34
N ALA A 97 -9.16 -2.62 13.12
CA ALA A 97 -10.00 -2.81 14.30
C ALA A 97 -9.82 -1.70 15.37
N ASP A 98 -8.59 -1.20 15.56
CA ASP A 98 -8.28 -0.05 16.42
C ASP A 98 -8.90 1.25 15.89
N ALA A 99 -8.84 1.48 14.57
CA ALA A 99 -9.48 2.64 13.94
C ALA A 99 -11.00 2.57 14.05
N GLN A 100 -11.60 1.39 13.91
CA GLN A 100 -13.04 1.19 14.14
C GLN A 100 -13.40 1.51 15.61
N ALA A 101 -12.66 0.98 16.58
CA ALA A 101 -12.91 1.25 17.99
C ALA A 101 -12.82 2.75 18.32
N PHE A 102 -11.81 3.43 17.78
CA PHE A 102 -11.68 4.89 17.87
C PHE A 102 -12.90 5.62 17.29
N LEU A 103 -13.35 5.23 16.09
CA LEU A 103 -14.50 5.86 15.44
C LEU A 103 -15.81 5.62 16.21
N GLU A 104 -16.01 4.44 16.77
CA GLU A 104 -17.19 4.11 17.59
C GLU A 104 -17.21 4.91 18.90
N GLU A 105 -16.05 5.15 19.51
CA GLU A 105 -15.92 5.96 20.72
C GLU A 105 -16.13 7.45 20.46
N GLN A 106 -15.45 8.01 19.47
CA GLN A 106 -15.46 9.46 19.21
C GLN A 106 -16.70 9.91 18.42
N TYR A 107 -17.32 9.01 17.66
CA TYR A 107 -18.44 9.31 16.76
C TYR A 107 -19.54 8.24 16.85
N PRO A 108 -20.14 8.04 18.04
CA PRO A 108 -21.09 6.95 18.27
C PRO A 108 -22.27 7.01 17.29
N GLY A 109 -22.50 5.88 16.60
CA GLY A 109 -23.60 5.73 15.64
C GLY A 109 -23.46 6.51 14.33
N ARG A 110 -22.30 7.14 14.05
CA ARG A 110 -22.10 7.96 12.84
C ARG A 110 -21.59 7.18 11.64
N PHE A 111 -20.96 6.03 11.85
CA PHE A 111 -20.36 5.20 10.80
C PHE A 111 -20.97 3.82 10.73
N ARG A 112 -20.97 3.24 9.53
CA ARG A 112 -21.25 1.82 9.30
C ARG A 112 -19.97 1.15 8.81
N PHE A 113 -19.58 0.07 9.45
CA PHE A 113 -18.41 -0.72 9.09
C PHE A 113 -18.82 -1.92 8.23
N THR A 114 -18.01 -2.25 7.22
CA THR A 114 -18.23 -3.42 6.37
C THR A 114 -16.87 -3.99 6.00
N PRO A 115 -16.49 -5.19 6.49
CA PRO A 115 -15.23 -5.80 6.11
C PRO A 115 -15.27 -6.20 4.63
N TYR A 116 -14.14 -6.05 3.96
CA TYR A 116 -13.97 -6.51 2.58
C TYR A 116 -12.80 -7.50 2.53
N ARG A 117 -13.12 -8.79 2.47
CA ARG A 117 -12.13 -9.87 2.66
C ARG A 117 -11.03 -9.86 1.60
N ASP A 118 -11.36 -9.46 0.38
CA ASP A 118 -10.42 -9.45 -0.74
C ASP A 118 -9.35 -8.35 -0.59
N SER A 119 -9.56 -7.37 0.31
CA SER A 119 -8.58 -6.33 0.63
C SER A 119 -7.87 -6.54 1.96
N PHE A 120 -7.84 -7.77 2.50
CA PHE A 120 -7.12 -8.05 3.74
C PHE A 120 -5.64 -8.31 3.46
N ASP A 121 -4.77 -7.61 4.17
CA ASP A 121 -3.33 -7.83 4.13
C ASP A 121 -2.94 -9.09 4.90
N TYR A 122 -1.96 -9.81 4.35
CA TYR A 122 -1.32 -10.94 5.00
C TYR A 122 -0.03 -10.46 5.67
N ILE A 123 0.01 -10.48 6.99
CA ILE A 123 1.16 -10.04 7.78
C ILE A 123 1.88 -11.28 8.32
N TYR A 124 3.18 -11.35 8.06
CA TYR A 124 4.10 -12.38 8.55
C TYR A 124 5.24 -11.71 9.31
N THR A 125 5.85 -12.41 10.26
CA THR A 125 7.09 -11.90 10.85
C THR A 125 8.28 -12.16 9.92
N VAL A 126 9.33 -11.34 10.06
CA VAL A 126 10.58 -11.54 9.30
C VAL A 126 11.17 -12.91 9.61
N GLU A 127 11.14 -13.33 10.87
CA GLU A 127 11.65 -14.64 11.32
C GLU A 127 10.89 -15.80 10.68
N GLU A 128 9.56 -15.69 10.57
CA GLU A 128 8.73 -16.72 9.93
C GLU A 128 9.15 -16.96 8.47
N LEU A 129 9.37 -15.89 7.71
CA LEU A 129 9.71 -15.98 6.29
C LEU A 129 11.18 -16.30 6.02
N THR A 130 12.09 -15.88 6.91
CA THR A 130 13.55 -16.10 6.74
C THR A 130 14.01 -17.44 7.29
N GLU A 131 13.50 -17.88 8.44
CA GLU A 131 13.94 -19.14 9.06
C GLU A 131 13.08 -20.34 8.66
N LEU A 132 11.84 -20.07 8.21
CA LEU A 132 10.85 -21.06 7.83
C LEU A 132 10.69 -22.19 8.87
N ARG A 133 10.81 -21.93 10.18
CA ARG A 133 10.87 -22.98 11.21
C ARG A 133 9.52 -23.71 11.44
N GLY A 134 9.62 -24.90 12.03
CA GLY A 134 8.47 -25.67 12.51
C GLY A 134 7.79 -26.57 11.47
N LYS A 135 6.85 -27.39 11.94
CA LYS A 135 6.16 -28.42 11.13
C LYS A 135 5.27 -27.80 10.05
N LYS A 136 4.62 -26.66 10.33
CA LYS A 136 3.70 -26.00 9.40
C LYS A 136 4.40 -25.52 8.11
N LEU A 137 5.67 -25.11 8.21
CA LEU A 137 6.45 -24.59 7.08
C LEU A 137 7.37 -25.65 6.44
N GLN A 138 7.27 -26.92 6.86
CA GLN A 138 8.08 -28.02 6.28
C GLN A 138 7.92 -28.12 4.77
N SER A 139 6.69 -27.93 4.25
CA SER A 139 6.44 -27.97 2.80
C SER A 139 7.21 -26.86 2.06
N LYS A 140 7.32 -25.67 2.64
CA LYS A 140 8.08 -24.55 2.05
C LYS A 140 9.57 -24.86 2.00
N ARG A 141 10.15 -25.39 3.08
CA ARG A 141 11.55 -25.86 3.08
C ARG A 141 11.80 -26.95 2.03
N ASN A 142 10.86 -27.89 1.88
CA ASN A 142 10.96 -28.92 0.85
C ASN A 142 10.95 -28.34 -0.57
N HIS A 143 10.20 -27.27 -0.83
CA HIS A 143 10.27 -26.55 -2.11
C HIS A 143 11.63 -25.89 -2.33
N CYS A 144 12.19 -25.22 -1.32
CA CYS A 144 13.53 -24.63 -1.39
C CYS A 144 14.59 -25.70 -1.68
N HIS A 145 14.62 -26.79 -0.90
CA HIS A 145 15.59 -27.87 -1.11
C HIS A 145 15.48 -28.51 -2.50
N ARG A 146 14.25 -28.67 -3.02
CA ARG A 146 14.06 -29.19 -4.38
C ARG A 146 14.60 -28.22 -5.41
N PHE A 147 14.28 -26.94 -5.30
CA PHE A 147 14.80 -25.90 -6.20
C PHE A 147 16.33 -25.86 -6.19
N GLU A 148 16.95 -25.82 -5.01
CA GLU A 148 18.41 -25.81 -4.86
C GLU A 148 19.08 -27.07 -5.43
N SER A 149 18.43 -28.23 -5.29
CA SER A 149 18.92 -29.49 -5.85
C SER A 149 18.76 -29.59 -7.37
N GLU A 150 17.72 -29.00 -7.94
CA GLU A 150 17.43 -29.02 -9.38
C GLU A 150 18.23 -27.94 -10.15
N HIS A 151 18.66 -26.88 -9.46
CA HIS A 151 19.34 -25.73 -10.04
C HIS A 151 20.64 -25.39 -9.27
N PRO A 152 21.66 -26.26 -9.26
CA PRO A 152 22.83 -26.12 -8.38
C PRO A 152 23.68 -24.86 -8.62
N ASP A 153 23.50 -24.20 -9.76
CA ASP A 153 24.15 -22.95 -10.17
C ASP A 153 23.31 -21.70 -9.85
N TRP A 154 22.24 -21.84 -9.06
CA TRP A 154 21.41 -20.71 -8.65
C TRP A 154 22.20 -19.68 -7.84
N HIS A 155 21.86 -18.41 -8.01
CA HIS A 155 22.31 -17.31 -7.17
C HIS A 155 21.26 -16.21 -7.12
N THR A 156 21.37 -15.34 -6.13
CA THR A 156 20.59 -14.11 -6.02
C THR A 156 21.49 -12.90 -6.22
N GLU A 157 20.94 -11.84 -6.82
CA GLU A 157 21.58 -10.54 -6.96
C GLU A 157 20.62 -9.49 -6.41
N VAL A 158 21.15 -8.45 -5.76
CA VAL A 158 20.38 -7.25 -5.45
C VAL A 158 20.06 -6.55 -6.77
N ILE A 159 18.87 -5.96 -6.89
CA ILE A 159 18.50 -5.16 -8.04
C ILE A 159 19.33 -3.87 -8.04
N THR A 160 20.09 -3.68 -9.11
CA THR A 160 20.91 -2.49 -9.37
C THR A 160 20.51 -1.86 -10.70
N ALA A 161 21.06 -0.69 -10.99
CA ALA A 161 20.85 -0.04 -12.28
C ALA A 161 21.34 -0.90 -13.45
N GLU A 162 22.34 -1.77 -13.22
CA GLU A 162 22.92 -2.65 -14.23
C GLU A 162 22.06 -3.88 -14.55
N ASN A 163 21.22 -4.35 -13.62
CA ASN A 163 20.43 -5.57 -13.81
C ASN A 163 18.90 -5.36 -13.84
N ILE A 164 18.39 -4.16 -13.54
CA ILE A 164 16.95 -3.85 -13.51
C ILE A 164 16.22 -4.15 -14.83
N GLU A 165 16.91 -4.04 -15.97
CA GLU A 165 16.31 -4.37 -17.27
C GLU A 165 15.98 -5.87 -17.39
N LYS A 166 16.75 -6.75 -16.73
CA LYS A 166 16.41 -8.19 -16.66
C LYS A 166 15.10 -8.41 -15.90
N CYS A 167 14.81 -7.60 -14.89
CA CYS A 167 13.53 -7.65 -14.18
C CYS A 167 12.36 -7.24 -15.10
N ARG A 168 12.55 -6.20 -15.92
CA ARG A 168 11.55 -5.78 -16.92
C ARG A 168 11.29 -6.87 -17.96
N GLU A 169 12.35 -7.51 -18.45
CA GLU A 169 12.25 -8.63 -19.39
C GLU A 169 11.47 -9.80 -18.80
N MET A 170 11.77 -10.19 -17.55
CA MET A 170 11.07 -11.26 -16.84
C MET A 170 9.57 -10.96 -16.72
N VAL A 171 9.22 -9.74 -16.28
CA VAL A 171 7.83 -9.30 -16.15
C VAL A 171 7.12 -9.26 -17.50
N ALA A 172 7.79 -8.81 -18.57
CA ALA A 172 7.23 -8.81 -19.92
C ALA A 172 6.92 -10.24 -20.41
N LEU A 173 7.82 -11.19 -20.16
CA LEU A 173 7.58 -12.62 -20.46
C LEU A 173 6.44 -13.19 -19.64
N TRP A 174 6.32 -12.80 -18.37
CA TRP A 174 5.19 -13.20 -17.52
C TRP A 174 3.87 -12.74 -18.16
N TYR A 175 3.76 -11.47 -18.56
CA TYR A 175 2.53 -10.95 -19.16
C TYR A 175 2.18 -11.54 -20.53
N GLN A 176 3.16 -11.99 -21.32
CA GLN A 176 2.88 -12.70 -22.57
C GLN A 176 2.16 -14.03 -22.36
N ASN A 177 2.34 -14.65 -21.19
CA ASN A 177 1.79 -15.96 -20.85
C ASN A 177 0.50 -15.88 -20.01
N HIS A 178 0.00 -14.68 -19.71
CA HIS A 178 -1.18 -14.47 -18.89
C HIS A 178 -2.23 -13.66 -19.65
N PRO A 179 -3.52 -14.05 -19.59
CA PRO A 179 -4.58 -13.36 -20.33
C PRO A 179 -4.79 -11.94 -19.80
N GLU A 180 -4.89 -10.96 -20.68
CA GLU A 180 -5.08 -9.56 -20.29
C GLU A 180 -6.41 -9.36 -19.54
N ASN A 181 -6.35 -8.68 -18.39
CA ASN A 181 -7.53 -8.21 -17.67
C ASN A 181 -7.23 -6.85 -16.98
N TYR A 182 -8.23 -6.27 -16.33
CA TYR A 182 -8.09 -4.97 -15.67
C TYR A 182 -7.03 -4.95 -14.56
N GLU A 183 -6.92 -6.02 -13.78
CA GLU A 183 -5.95 -6.15 -12.69
C GLU A 183 -4.53 -6.18 -13.23
N ILE A 184 -4.28 -7.00 -14.25
CA ILE A 184 -3.00 -7.10 -14.96
C ILE A 184 -2.62 -5.75 -15.59
N GLN A 185 -3.56 -5.03 -16.19
CA GLN A 185 -3.28 -3.70 -16.75
C GLN A 185 -2.90 -2.68 -15.67
N SER A 186 -3.52 -2.77 -14.50
CA SER A 186 -3.23 -1.89 -13.38
C SER A 186 -1.88 -2.22 -12.75
N GLU A 187 -1.58 -3.50 -12.58
CA GLU A 187 -0.29 -4.00 -12.09
C GLU A 187 0.86 -3.63 -13.04
N LYS A 188 0.69 -3.78 -14.36
CA LYS A 188 1.67 -3.33 -15.36
C LYS A 188 2.10 -1.88 -15.16
N LYS A 189 1.13 -0.99 -14.91
CA LYS A 189 1.41 0.44 -14.66
C LYS A 189 2.12 0.64 -13.34
N ALA A 190 1.73 -0.10 -12.29
CA ALA A 190 2.35 -0.03 -10.97
C ALA A 190 3.82 -0.51 -11.01
N ILE A 191 4.07 -1.67 -11.61
CA ILE A 191 5.42 -2.25 -11.75
C ILE A 191 6.31 -1.38 -12.65
N ALA A 192 5.78 -0.85 -13.76
CA ALA A 192 6.54 0.07 -14.61
C ALA A 192 7.00 1.31 -13.82
N LYS A 193 6.10 1.94 -13.05
CA LYS A 193 6.44 3.06 -12.16
C LYS A 193 7.47 2.66 -11.10
N ALA A 194 7.35 1.46 -10.53
CA ALA A 194 8.31 0.96 -9.54
C ALA A 194 9.71 0.88 -10.13
N PHE A 195 9.87 0.32 -11.33
CA PHE A 195 11.16 0.27 -11.99
C PHE A 195 11.67 1.66 -12.42
N ASP A 196 10.79 2.53 -12.92
CA ASP A 196 11.16 3.89 -13.36
C ASP A 196 11.64 4.78 -12.20
N HIS A 197 11.20 4.49 -10.98
CA HIS A 197 11.53 5.25 -9.78
C HIS A 197 12.35 4.48 -8.75
N PHE A 198 12.78 3.25 -9.06
CA PHE A 198 13.40 2.30 -8.10
C PHE A 198 14.51 2.94 -7.28
N ALA A 199 15.53 3.49 -7.95
CA ALA A 199 16.64 4.17 -7.30
C ALA A 199 16.24 5.52 -6.68
N ALA A 200 15.33 6.26 -7.32
CA ALA A 200 14.94 7.60 -6.90
C ALA A 200 14.23 7.62 -5.54
N ILE A 201 13.51 6.55 -5.21
CA ILE A 201 12.79 6.41 -3.94
C ILE A 201 13.45 5.42 -2.97
N GLY A 202 14.65 4.93 -3.30
CA GLY A 202 15.42 4.05 -2.43
C GLY A 202 14.79 2.67 -2.23
N MET A 203 14.16 2.10 -3.26
CA MET A 203 13.68 0.71 -3.20
C MET A 203 14.83 -0.27 -3.11
N ASP A 204 14.55 -1.42 -2.49
CA ASP A 204 15.41 -2.60 -2.44
C ASP A 204 14.67 -3.79 -3.07
N GLY A 205 15.40 -4.78 -3.56
CA GLY A 205 14.84 -5.94 -4.25
C GLY A 205 15.85 -6.86 -4.88
#